data_AF-A0A3B9SNG2-F1
#
_entry.id   AF-A0A3B9SNG2-F1
#
_cell.length_a   1.000
_cell.length_b   1.000
_cell.length_c   1.000
_cell.angle_alpha   90.00
_cell.angle_beta   90.00
_cell.angle_gamma   90.00
#
_symmetry.space_group_name_H-M   'P 1'
#
loop_
_entity.id
_entity.type
_entity.pdbx_description
1 polymer ?
#
loop_
_entity_poly.entity_id
_entity_poly.type
_entity_poly.pdbx_seq_one_letter_code
_entity_poly.pdbx_strand_id
1 'polypeptide(L)'
;EKIYTRLREFWDAGIRGPDFVWAATGPALEAYSKHPVVKKANEPGQVMTVSEFLRAVRRLVVDFVVGRVLSHNGGAEAASDLDDVTTYYLLHRHDFGFEDVPAGACILYAVSCGLSDRDLVDQYDLLVRTGGQEQDEEEEEETTEEENAEIKEGTGSKVRLKPWQKRLRKTLGLDAEGRPAPLIDQVHRLMHLWKTGDVVKVDKYLDQRGLRRHRLFHQLLQALIELAPPGSDERSLLESISNHIVARGVAPAKEQELFVE
;
A
#
# COMPACT_ATOMS: atom_id res chain seq x y z
N GLU A 1 -16.16 15.47 -8.33
CA GLU A 1 -17.45 15.08 -7.72
C GLU A 1 -18.05 13.79 -8.30
N LYS A 2 -18.34 13.70 -9.61
CA LYS A 2 -19.01 12.52 -10.21
C LYS A 2 -18.26 11.18 -10.04
N ILE A 3 -16.92 11.19 -9.97
CA ILE A 3 -16.14 9.96 -9.87
C ILE A 3 -16.29 9.27 -8.50
N TYR A 4 -16.29 10.03 -7.39
CA TYR A 4 -16.45 9.45 -6.05
C TYR A 4 -17.83 8.84 -5.84
N THR A 5 -18.88 9.42 -6.44
CA THR A 5 -20.22 8.82 -6.46
C THR A 5 -20.21 7.49 -7.21
N ARG A 6 -19.63 7.44 -8.41
CA ARG A 6 -19.51 6.19 -9.19
C ARG A 6 -18.68 5.12 -8.48
N LEU A 7 -17.56 5.50 -7.85
CA LEU A 7 -16.75 4.57 -7.06
C LEU A 7 -17.54 3.99 -5.89
N ARG A 8 -18.39 4.81 -5.24
CA ARG A 8 -19.30 4.33 -4.20
C ARG A 8 -20.35 3.38 -4.76
N GLU A 9 -20.97 3.69 -5.91
CA GLU A 9 -21.93 2.80 -6.57
C GLU A 9 -21.32 1.43 -6.90
N PHE A 10 -20.12 1.40 -7.50
CA PHE A 10 -19.39 0.17 -7.78
C PHE A 10 -19.06 -0.60 -6.50
N TRP A 11 -18.67 0.11 -5.45
CA TRP A 11 -18.37 -0.50 -4.16
C TRP A 11 -19.63 -1.11 -3.52
N ASP A 12 -20.73 -0.39 -3.53
CA ASP A 12 -22.00 -0.86 -2.96
C ASP A 12 -22.60 -2.01 -3.80
N ALA A 13 -22.29 -2.07 -5.10
CA ALA A 13 -22.60 -3.19 -5.98
C ALA A 13 -21.68 -4.42 -5.80
N GLY A 14 -20.71 -4.36 -4.89
CA GLY A 14 -19.82 -5.49 -4.57
C GLY A 14 -18.62 -5.67 -5.52
N ILE A 15 -18.35 -4.72 -6.43
CA ILE A 15 -17.16 -4.78 -7.29
C ILE A 15 -15.92 -4.50 -6.44
N ARG A 16 -14.94 -5.40 -6.47
CA ARG A 16 -13.72 -5.36 -5.64
C ARG A 16 -12.51 -5.75 -6.47
N GLY A 17 -11.32 -5.72 -5.86
CA GLY A 17 -10.13 -6.21 -6.54
C GLY A 17 -9.73 -5.38 -7.76
N PRO A 18 -8.93 -5.97 -8.66
CA PRO A 18 -8.53 -5.37 -9.93
C PRO A 18 -9.74 -4.96 -10.79
N ASP A 19 -10.85 -5.70 -10.70
CA ASP A 19 -12.10 -5.39 -11.42
C ASP A 19 -12.67 -4.03 -11.04
N PHE A 20 -12.46 -3.57 -9.80
CA PHE A 20 -12.87 -2.24 -9.37
C PHE A 20 -12.13 -1.13 -10.13
N VAL A 21 -10.83 -1.33 -10.38
CA VAL A 21 -10.01 -0.41 -11.19
C VAL A 21 -10.46 -0.44 -12.65
N TRP A 22 -10.77 -1.62 -13.20
CA TRP A 22 -11.32 -1.75 -14.55
C TRP A 22 -12.69 -1.07 -14.69
N ALA A 23 -13.60 -1.29 -13.75
CA ALA A 23 -14.93 -0.70 -13.72
C ALA A 23 -14.88 0.83 -13.69
N ALA A 24 -13.89 1.42 -13.00
CA ALA A 24 -13.69 2.87 -12.98
C ALA A 24 -13.07 3.42 -14.28
N THR A 25 -12.25 2.62 -14.97
CA THR A 25 -11.48 3.06 -16.14
C THR A 25 -12.37 3.43 -17.33
N GLY A 26 -13.34 2.59 -17.70
CA GLY A 26 -14.23 2.85 -18.83
C GLY A 26 -15.01 4.18 -18.72
N PRO A 27 -15.77 4.38 -17.61
CA PRO A 27 -16.45 5.64 -17.32
C PRO A 27 -15.54 6.88 -17.31
N ALA A 28 -14.29 6.72 -16.88
CA ALA A 28 -13.32 7.81 -16.87
C ALA A 28 -12.84 8.15 -18.29
N LEU A 29 -12.52 7.14 -19.10
CA LEU A 29 -12.15 7.32 -20.51
C LEU A 29 -13.28 7.94 -21.33
N GLU A 30 -14.54 7.55 -21.08
CA GLU A 30 -15.72 8.15 -21.73
C GLU A 30 -15.82 9.66 -21.44
N ALA A 31 -15.45 10.09 -20.23
CA ALA A 31 -15.42 11.51 -19.90
C ALA A 31 -14.25 12.24 -20.57
N TYR A 32 -13.07 11.62 -20.62
CA TYR A 32 -11.88 12.17 -21.26
C TYR A 32 -12.07 12.34 -22.78
N SER A 33 -12.64 11.34 -23.45
CA SER A 33 -12.78 11.30 -24.92
C SER A 33 -13.83 12.27 -25.49
N LYS A 34 -14.68 12.86 -24.63
CA LYS A 34 -15.62 13.93 -25.04
C LYS A 34 -14.92 15.23 -25.42
N HIS A 35 -13.64 15.36 -25.08
CA HIS A 35 -12.85 16.54 -25.35
C HIS A 35 -11.73 16.22 -26.34
N PRO A 36 -11.52 17.05 -27.38
CA PRO A 36 -10.44 16.82 -28.34
C PRO A 36 -9.05 17.02 -27.70
N VAL A 37 -8.95 17.87 -26.69
CA VAL A 37 -7.72 18.13 -25.93
C VAL A 37 -8.09 18.38 -24.47
N VAL A 38 -7.40 17.73 -23.54
CA VAL A 38 -7.54 17.96 -22.10
C VAL A 38 -6.28 18.63 -21.57
N LYS A 39 -6.43 19.72 -20.80
CA LYS A 39 -5.31 20.51 -20.28
C LYS A 39 -5.06 20.22 -18.80
N LYS A 40 -3.80 20.30 -18.38
CA LYS A 40 -3.41 20.20 -16.96
C LYS A 40 -3.84 21.47 -16.21
N ALA A 41 -4.50 21.30 -15.06
CA ALA A 41 -4.97 22.42 -14.25
C ALA A 41 -3.84 23.11 -13.47
N ASN A 42 -2.82 22.34 -13.08
CA ASN A 42 -1.65 22.77 -12.33
C ASN A 42 -0.53 23.34 -13.21
N GLU A 43 -0.54 23.04 -14.51
CA GLU A 43 0.54 23.39 -15.45
C GLU A 43 -0.06 24.10 -16.68
N PRO A 44 -0.19 25.43 -16.64
CA PRO A 44 -0.80 26.20 -17.72
C PRO A 44 -0.13 25.93 -19.06
N GLY A 45 -0.94 25.61 -20.08
CA GLY A 45 -0.47 25.36 -21.44
C GLY A 45 -0.05 23.91 -21.72
N GLN A 46 0.07 23.06 -20.69
CA GLN A 46 0.32 21.63 -20.91
C GLN A 46 -0.96 20.83 -21.17
N VAL A 47 -0.84 19.85 -22.05
CA VAL A 47 -1.87 18.86 -22.35
C VAL A 47 -1.67 17.66 -21.41
N MET A 48 -2.76 17.14 -20.87
CA MET A 48 -2.77 15.86 -20.16
C MET A 48 -2.92 14.76 -21.20
N THR A 49 -2.02 13.79 -21.19
CA THR A 49 -2.10 12.61 -22.07
C THR A 49 -3.08 11.57 -21.52
N VAL A 50 -3.52 10.64 -22.37
CA VAL A 50 -4.36 9.50 -21.95
C VAL A 50 -3.64 8.68 -20.88
N SER A 51 -2.35 8.42 -21.05
CA SER A 51 -1.55 7.63 -20.10
C SER A 51 -1.43 8.30 -18.73
N GLU A 52 -1.20 9.62 -18.69
CA GLU A 52 -1.21 10.40 -17.44
C GLU A 52 -2.59 10.40 -16.79
N PHE A 53 -3.65 10.59 -17.57
CA PHE A 53 -5.02 10.56 -17.07
C PHE A 53 -5.38 9.20 -16.47
N LEU A 54 -5.08 8.10 -17.18
CA LEU A 54 -5.34 6.75 -16.69
C LEU A 54 -4.57 6.45 -15.41
N ARG A 55 -3.33 6.94 -15.28
CA ARG A 55 -2.57 6.84 -14.02
C ARG A 55 -3.29 7.59 -12.89
N ALA A 56 -3.79 8.80 -13.14
CA ALA A 56 -4.54 9.57 -12.14
C ALA A 56 -5.86 8.88 -11.73
N VAL A 57 -6.59 8.30 -12.69
CA VAL A 57 -7.81 7.52 -12.43
C VAL A 57 -7.50 6.32 -11.55
N ARG A 58 -6.48 5.54 -11.90
CA ARG A 58 -6.06 4.38 -11.11
C ARG A 58 -5.67 4.79 -9.69
N ARG A 59 -4.93 5.89 -9.53
CA ARG A 59 -4.57 6.38 -8.20
C ARG A 59 -5.80 6.77 -7.37
N LEU A 60 -6.77 7.47 -7.98
CA LEU A 60 -8.05 7.80 -7.35
C LEU A 60 -8.82 6.58 -6.84
N VAL A 61 -8.83 5.50 -7.64
CA VAL A 61 -9.49 4.23 -7.24
C VAL A 61 -8.78 3.61 -6.05
N VAL A 62 -7.45 3.52 -6.11
CA VAL A 62 -6.64 2.95 -5.02
C VAL A 62 -6.79 3.74 -3.72
N ASP A 63 -6.71 5.07 -3.80
CA ASP A 63 -6.89 5.95 -2.63
C ASP A 63 -8.28 5.78 -2.02
N PHE A 64 -9.31 5.58 -2.86
CA PHE A 64 -10.66 5.28 -2.38
C PHE A 64 -10.71 3.96 -1.60
N VAL A 65 -10.12 2.88 -2.12
CA VAL A 65 -10.11 1.57 -1.45
C VAL A 65 -9.32 1.66 -0.15
N VAL A 66 -8.11 2.22 -0.18
CA VAL A 66 -7.28 2.38 1.03
C VAL A 66 -7.96 3.26 2.06
N GLY A 67 -8.63 4.35 1.66
CA GLY A 67 -9.38 5.21 2.56
C GLY A 67 -10.50 4.46 3.28
N ARG A 68 -11.18 3.52 2.60
CA ARG A 68 -12.19 2.64 3.22
C ARG A 68 -11.55 1.66 4.21
N VAL A 69 -10.43 1.06 3.84
CA VAL A 69 -9.69 0.10 4.69
C VAL A 69 -9.16 0.78 5.96
N LEU A 70 -8.60 1.99 5.86
CA LEU A 70 -8.03 2.73 6.99
C LEU A 70 -9.07 3.34 7.94
N SER A 71 -10.28 3.62 7.44
CA SER A 71 -11.23 4.46 8.17
C SER A 71 -12.52 3.75 8.58
N HIS A 72 -12.69 2.46 8.24
CA HIS A 72 -13.86 1.64 8.55
C HIS A 72 -15.23 2.37 8.42
N ASN A 73 -15.33 3.33 7.47
CA ASN A 73 -16.44 4.26 7.15
C ASN A 73 -16.24 5.80 7.33
N GLY A 74 -15.01 6.35 7.42
CA GLY A 74 -14.84 7.83 7.53
C GLY A 74 -13.74 8.49 6.67
N GLY A 75 -14.13 9.10 5.54
CA GLY A 75 -13.35 10.14 4.82
C GLY A 75 -12.18 9.68 3.93
N ALA A 76 -12.24 9.99 2.63
CA ALA A 76 -11.20 9.67 1.64
C ALA A 76 -9.86 10.42 1.84
N GLU A 77 -9.84 11.45 2.71
CA GLU A 77 -8.68 12.33 2.92
C GLU A 77 -7.54 11.66 3.71
N ALA A 78 -7.75 10.48 4.31
CA ALA A 78 -6.72 9.80 5.09
C ALA A 78 -5.71 9.00 4.23
N ALA A 79 -6.02 8.67 2.98
CA ALA A 79 -5.23 7.73 2.18
C ALA A 79 -4.15 8.38 1.30
N SER A 80 -4.30 9.65 0.91
CA SER A 80 -3.40 10.30 -0.07
C SER A 80 -1.94 10.40 0.37
N ASP A 81 -1.70 10.32 1.68
CA ASP A 81 -0.39 10.55 2.29
C ASP A 81 0.35 9.24 2.59
N LEU A 82 -0.24 8.08 2.27
CA LEU A 82 0.37 6.78 2.48
C LEU A 82 1.40 6.48 1.38
N ASP A 83 2.54 5.92 1.76
CA ASP A 83 3.55 5.50 0.78
C ASP A 83 3.03 4.36 -0.10
N ASP A 84 3.56 4.28 -1.32
CA ASP A 84 3.11 3.36 -2.34
C ASP A 84 3.24 1.87 -1.94
N VAL A 85 4.27 1.53 -1.18
CA VAL A 85 4.52 0.14 -0.73
C VAL A 85 3.50 -0.27 0.31
N THR A 86 3.20 0.61 1.27
CA THR A 86 2.15 0.38 2.27
C THR A 86 0.76 0.37 1.62
N THR A 87 0.52 1.23 0.64
CA THR A 87 -0.71 1.28 -0.16
C THR A 87 -0.94 -0.06 -0.87
N TYR A 88 0.07 -0.56 -1.59
CA TYR A 88 0.01 -1.86 -2.24
C TYR A 88 -0.23 -2.99 -1.23
N TYR A 89 0.48 -2.99 -0.09
CA TYR A 89 0.30 -4.00 0.95
C TYR A 89 -1.14 -4.08 1.43
N LEU A 90 -1.78 -2.93 1.72
CA LEU A 90 -3.16 -2.90 2.19
C LEU A 90 -4.14 -3.42 1.14
N LEU A 91 -3.99 -3.01 -0.12
CA LEU A 91 -4.83 -3.50 -1.22
C LEU A 91 -4.74 -5.03 -1.35
N HIS A 92 -3.51 -5.54 -1.43
CA HIS A 92 -3.29 -6.98 -1.59
C HIS A 92 -3.79 -7.75 -0.36
N ARG A 93 -3.49 -7.26 0.85
CA ARG A 93 -3.93 -7.92 2.09
C ARG A 93 -5.44 -7.94 2.22
N HIS A 94 -6.12 -6.85 1.85
CA HIS A 94 -7.58 -6.74 1.89
C HIS A 94 -8.27 -7.71 0.93
N ASP A 95 -7.81 -7.77 -0.33
CA ASP A 95 -8.51 -8.55 -1.36
C ASP A 95 -8.08 -10.02 -1.41
N PHE A 96 -6.83 -10.31 -1.06
CA PHE A 96 -6.23 -11.64 -1.26
C PHE A 96 -5.59 -12.26 -0.01
N GLY A 97 -5.42 -11.50 1.06
CA GLY A 97 -4.78 -12.00 2.26
C GLY A 97 -3.31 -12.39 2.03
N PHE A 98 -2.98 -13.65 2.30
CA PHE A 98 -1.65 -14.25 2.10
C PHE A 98 -1.65 -15.41 1.12
N GLU A 99 -2.75 -15.59 0.38
CA GLU A 99 -2.92 -16.69 -0.58
C GLU A 99 -2.13 -16.46 -1.86
N ASP A 100 -1.90 -17.51 -2.63
CA ASP A 100 -1.28 -17.41 -3.95
C ASP A 100 -2.25 -16.80 -4.97
N VAL A 101 -1.85 -15.66 -5.55
CA VAL A 101 -2.65 -14.89 -6.50
C VAL A 101 -1.95 -14.86 -7.86
N PRO A 102 -2.65 -15.06 -8.99
CA PRO A 102 -2.06 -14.87 -10.31
C PRO A 102 -1.40 -13.49 -10.44
N ALA A 103 -0.16 -13.43 -10.94
CA ALA A 103 0.59 -12.18 -11.06
C ALA A 103 -0.17 -11.12 -11.88
N GLY A 104 -0.88 -11.55 -12.93
CA GLY A 104 -1.73 -10.69 -13.74
C GLY A 104 -2.85 -9.97 -12.98
N ALA A 105 -3.35 -10.51 -11.86
CA ALA A 105 -4.31 -9.81 -11.00
C ALA A 105 -3.62 -8.72 -10.17
N CYS A 106 -2.39 -8.96 -9.71
CA CYS A 106 -1.63 -8.03 -8.87
C CYS A 106 -1.02 -6.86 -9.65
N ILE A 107 -0.73 -7.04 -10.95
CA ILE A 107 -0.04 -6.05 -11.77
C ILE A 107 -0.73 -4.69 -11.77
N LEU A 108 -2.07 -4.69 -11.75
CA LEU A 108 -2.84 -3.45 -11.79
C LEU A 108 -2.67 -2.65 -10.50
N TYR A 109 -2.56 -3.31 -9.34
CA TYR A 109 -2.26 -2.66 -8.07
C TYR A 109 -0.83 -2.16 -8.01
N ALA A 110 0.14 -2.97 -8.44
CA ALA A 110 1.55 -2.57 -8.47
C ALA A 110 1.73 -1.30 -9.33
N VAL A 111 1.24 -1.33 -10.57
CA VAL A 111 1.32 -0.19 -11.50
C VAL A 111 0.55 1.04 -10.99
N SER A 112 -0.57 0.86 -10.30
CA SER A 112 -1.33 1.97 -9.69
C SER A 112 -0.58 2.63 -8.52
N CYS A 113 0.28 1.86 -7.84
CA CYS A 113 1.18 2.35 -6.81
C CYS A 113 2.55 2.77 -7.39
N GLY A 114 2.75 2.76 -8.71
CA GLY A 114 4.05 3.11 -9.30
C GLY A 114 5.17 2.12 -8.97
N LEU A 115 4.82 0.87 -8.64
CA LEU A 115 5.74 -0.21 -8.28
C LEU A 115 5.76 -1.27 -9.37
N SER A 116 6.85 -2.03 -9.44
CA SER A 116 6.93 -3.27 -10.23
C SER A 116 6.92 -4.50 -9.33
N ASP A 117 6.48 -5.64 -9.87
CA ASP A 117 6.58 -6.94 -9.19
C ASP A 117 8.01 -7.27 -8.77
N ARG A 118 9.00 -6.83 -9.57
CA ARG A 118 10.42 -6.99 -9.24
C ARG A 118 10.79 -6.18 -8.00
N ASP A 119 10.40 -4.91 -7.92
CA ASP A 119 10.70 -4.07 -6.75
C ASP A 119 10.05 -4.65 -5.49
N LEU A 120 8.80 -5.10 -5.60
CA LEU A 120 8.04 -5.70 -4.50
C LEU A 120 8.69 -6.98 -3.96
N VAL A 121 9.39 -7.75 -4.79
CA VAL A 121 10.11 -8.97 -4.38
C VAL A 121 11.53 -8.63 -3.91
N ASP A 122 12.31 -7.99 -4.77
CA ASP A 122 13.75 -7.82 -4.59
C ASP A 122 14.07 -6.67 -3.64
N GLN A 123 13.48 -5.49 -3.90
CA GLN A 123 13.82 -4.27 -3.19
C GLN A 123 13.08 -4.15 -1.86
N TYR A 124 11.80 -4.52 -1.81
CA TYR A 124 10.95 -4.34 -0.62
C TYR A 124 10.75 -5.61 0.20
N ASP A 125 11.16 -6.79 -0.31
CA ASP A 125 10.97 -8.08 0.37
C ASP A 125 9.50 -8.26 0.83
N LEU A 126 8.55 -7.80 0.02
CA LEU A 126 7.12 -7.73 0.33
C LEU A 126 6.35 -8.91 -0.25
N LEU A 127 6.74 -9.35 -1.46
CA LEU A 127 6.13 -10.47 -2.17
C LEU A 127 7.06 -11.69 -2.23
N VAL A 128 6.46 -12.85 -2.44
CA VAL A 128 7.13 -14.08 -2.87
C VAL A 128 6.48 -14.52 -4.18
N ARG A 129 7.31 -14.81 -5.20
CA ARG A 129 6.83 -15.48 -6.42
C ARG A 129 6.60 -16.95 -6.11
N THR A 130 5.44 -17.44 -6.48
CA THR A 130 4.99 -18.80 -6.24
C THR A 130 4.46 -19.38 -7.55
N GLY A 131 5.02 -20.49 -8.02
CA GLY A 131 4.67 -21.03 -9.33
C GLY A 131 5.32 -20.29 -10.52
N GLY A 132 5.40 -21.02 -11.63
CA GLY A 132 6.34 -20.77 -12.73
C GLY A 132 7.41 -21.86 -12.74
N GLN A 133 7.65 -22.50 -13.89
CA GLN A 133 8.85 -23.32 -14.07
C GLN A 133 10.06 -22.40 -13.92
N GLU A 134 11.08 -22.84 -13.19
CA GLU A 134 12.42 -22.27 -13.30
C GLU A 134 12.78 -22.34 -14.79
N GLN A 135 12.68 -21.21 -15.50
CA GLN A 135 13.31 -21.11 -16.80
C GLN A 135 14.78 -20.93 -16.51
N ASP A 136 15.49 -22.06 -16.61
CA ASP A 136 16.91 -22.08 -16.88
C ASP A 136 17.24 -21.00 -17.92
N GLU A 137 18.29 -20.24 -17.61
CA GLU A 137 18.93 -19.31 -18.53
C GLU A 137 19.30 -20.08 -19.80
N GLU A 138 18.62 -19.84 -20.93
CA GLU A 138 19.21 -19.86 -22.29
C GLU A 138 18.20 -19.53 -23.41
N GLU A 139 18.74 -18.79 -24.38
CA GLU A 139 18.27 -18.43 -25.74
C GLU A 139 17.44 -17.14 -25.96
N GLU A 140 18.15 -16.18 -26.55
CA GLU A 140 17.75 -14.91 -27.15
C GLU A 140 16.83 -15.10 -28.36
N GLU A 141 15.95 -14.13 -28.65
CA GLU A 141 15.81 -13.61 -30.02
C GLU A 141 15.15 -12.22 -30.01
N GLU A 142 15.79 -11.28 -30.70
CA GLU A 142 15.35 -9.90 -30.93
C GLU A 142 14.06 -9.86 -31.76
N THR A 143 13.06 -9.10 -31.32
CA THR A 143 12.12 -8.42 -32.23
C THR A 143 11.65 -7.11 -31.63
N THR A 144 12.16 -6.00 -32.18
CA THR A 144 11.54 -4.67 -32.11
C THR A 144 10.32 -4.64 -33.03
N GLU A 145 9.15 -4.24 -32.51
CA GLU A 145 8.31 -3.12 -33.00
C GLU A 145 6.98 -3.06 -32.25
N GLU A 146 6.45 -1.84 -32.17
CA GLU A 146 5.53 -1.31 -31.16
C GLU A 146 4.03 -1.60 -31.40
N GLU A 147 3.23 -1.32 -30.36
CA GLU A 147 1.77 -1.06 -30.38
C GLU A 147 0.78 -2.21 -30.58
N ASN A 148 0.70 -3.07 -29.56
CA ASN A 148 -0.56 -3.34 -28.85
C ASN A 148 -0.22 -4.15 -27.59
N ALA A 149 -0.32 -3.53 -26.41
CA ALA A 149 -0.26 -4.28 -25.16
C ALA A 149 -1.57 -5.06 -24.96
N GLU A 150 -1.81 -6.06 -25.81
CA GLU A 150 -2.58 -7.21 -25.40
C GLU A 150 -1.84 -7.81 -24.20
N ILE A 151 -2.52 -7.82 -23.06
CA ILE A 151 -2.06 -8.56 -21.88
C ILE A 151 -2.09 -10.03 -22.31
N LYS A 152 -0.99 -10.52 -22.90
CA LYS A 152 -0.77 -11.95 -23.07
C LYS A 152 -0.88 -12.54 -21.65
N GLU A 153 -1.83 -13.46 -21.45
CA GLU A 153 -1.94 -14.25 -20.24
C GLU A 153 -0.58 -14.91 -19.98
N GLY A 154 0.21 -14.24 -19.15
CA GLY A 154 1.52 -14.70 -18.75
C GLY A 154 1.36 -16.03 -18.06
N THR A 155 2.32 -16.91 -18.34
CA THR A 155 2.67 -18.14 -17.63
C THR A 155 2.16 -18.14 -16.18
N GLY A 156 1.71 -19.30 -15.67
CA GLY A 156 1.03 -19.49 -14.36
C GLY A 156 1.80 -19.10 -13.09
N SER A 157 2.66 -18.09 -13.16
CA SER A 157 3.29 -17.39 -12.06
C SER A 157 2.23 -16.72 -11.19
N LYS A 158 2.31 -17.06 -9.91
CA LYS A 158 1.55 -16.45 -8.84
C LYS A 158 2.50 -15.68 -7.95
N VAL A 159 1.90 -14.81 -7.15
CA VAL A 159 2.58 -14.06 -6.11
C VAL A 159 1.71 -14.08 -4.87
N ARG A 160 2.35 -13.99 -3.71
CA ARG A 160 1.64 -13.77 -2.44
C ARG A 160 2.41 -12.83 -1.54
N LEU A 161 1.70 -12.15 -0.64
CA LEU A 161 2.35 -11.38 0.42
C LEU A 161 3.24 -12.28 1.29
N LYS A 162 4.43 -11.76 1.62
CA LYS A 162 5.31 -12.37 2.60
C LYS A 162 4.77 -12.01 4.00
N PRO A 163 4.48 -13.00 4.86
CA PRO A 163 4.06 -12.73 6.23
C PRO A 163 5.22 -12.10 7.00
N TRP A 164 4.90 -11.24 7.97
CA TRP A 164 5.89 -10.44 8.70
C TRP A 164 7.02 -11.29 9.29
N GLN A 165 6.71 -12.49 9.81
CA GLN A 165 7.68 -13.42 10.39
C GLN A 165 8.77 -13.86 9.40
N LYS A 166 8.52 -13.78 8.10
CA LYS A 166 9.44 -14.17 7.03
C LYS A 166 10.22 -12.97 6.46
N ARG A 167 9.84 -11.74 6.80
CA ARG A 167 10.53 -10.51 6.37
C ARG A 167 11.69 -10.21 7.32
N LEU A 168 12.81 -10.89 7.13
CA LEU A 168 13.93 -10.91 8.10
C LEU A 168 15.10 -10.01 7.73
N ARG A 169 14.98 -9.21 6.67
CA ARG A 169 16.05 -8.30 6.24
C ARG A 169 16.45 -7.35 7.36
N LYS A 170 17.77 -7.17 7.55
CA LYS A 170 18.30 -6.33 8.64
C LYS A 170 17.86 -4.87 8.54
N THR A 171 17.63 -4.40 7.32
CA THR A 171 17.18 -3.05 6.95
C THR A 171 15.67 -2.84 7.08
N LEU A 172 14.89 -3.85 7.50
CA LEU A 172 13.44 -3.72 7.61
C LEU A 172 13.05 -2.58 8.56
N GLY A 173 12.24 -1.65 8.07
CA GLY A 173 11.80 -0.49 8.82
C GLY A 173 12.94 0.48 9.12
N LEU A 174 14.05 0.44 8.38
CA LEU A 174 15.14 1.41 8.43
C LEU A 174 15.11 2.26 7.16
N ASP A 175 15.47 3.54 7.29
CA ASP A 175 15.53 4.45 6.14
C ASP A 175 16.67 4.01 5.22
N ALA A 176 16.47 4.14 3.92
CA ALA A 176 17.44 3.71 2.91
C ALA A 176 17.62 4.82 1.88
N GLU A 177 18.87 5.14 1.56
CA GLU A 177 19.22 6.10 0.49
C GLU A 177 18.52 7.47 0.63
N GLY A 178 18.34 7.94 1.88
CA GLY A 178 17.67 9.20 2.18
C GLY A 178 16.14 9.17 2.04
N ARG A 179 15.55 8.02 1.76
CA ARG A 179 14.10 7.81 1.75
C ARG A 179 13.62 7.20 3.07
N PRO A 180 12.51 7.68 3.64
CA PRO A 180 11.92 7.06 4.82
C PRO A 180 11.47 5.63 4.51
N ALA A 181 11.61 4.74 5.50
CA ALA A 181 11.11 3.37 5.36
C ALA A 181 9.58 3.35 5.12
N PRO A 182 9.06 2.46 4.25
CA PRO A 182 7.62 2.24 4.13
C PRO A 182 6.95 2.02 5.48
N LEU A 183 5.76 2.59 5.69
CA LEU A 183 5.09 2.52 6.98
C LEU A 183 4.77 1.08 7.40
N ILE A 184 4.42 0.20 6.45
CA ILE A 184 4.24 -1.24 6.70
C ILE A 184 5.52 -1.91 7.23
N ASP A 185 6.68 -1.50 6.74
CA ASP A 185 7.96 -2.05 7.19
C ASP A 185 8.28 -1.61 8.62
N GLN A 186 7.90 -0.38 8.97
CA GLN A 186 8.02 0.11 10.33
C GLN A 186 7.12 -0.66 11.30
N VAL A 187 5.89 -1.01 10.88
CA VAL A 187 5.00 -1.90 11.65
C VAL A 187 5.62 -3.29 11.81
N HIS A 188 6.06 -3.94 10.72
CA HIS A 188 6.65 -5.29 10.80
C HIS A 188 7.95 -5.30 11.62
N ARG A 189 8.75 -4.24 11.56
CA ARG A 189 9.92 -4.07 12.44
C ARG A 189 9.51 -4.00 13.91
N LEU A 190 8.46 -3.25 14.25
CA LEU A 190 7.92 -3.19 15.61
C LEU A 190 7.42 -4.56 16.08
N MET A 191 6.74 -5.31 15.22
CA MET A 191 6.28 -6.67 15.53
C MET A 191 7.45 -7.60 15.87
N HIS A 192 8.56 -7.51 15.12
CA HIS A 192 9.78 -8.25 15.46
C HIS A 192 10.38 -7.82 16.81
N LEU A 193 10.52 -6.52 17.06
CA LEU A 193 11.06 -6.01 18.33
C LEU A 193 10.19 -6.44 19.52
N TRP A 194 8.87 -6.32 19.38
CA TRP A 194 7.91 -6.74 20.40
C TRP A 194 8.00 -8.24 20.69
N LYS A 195 8.07 -9.07 19.64
CA LYS A 195 8.20 -10.53 19.79
C LYS A 195 9.48 -10.95 20.51
N THR A 196 10.56 -10.17 20.42
CA THR A 196 11.79 -10.43 21.19
C THR A 196 11.70 -10.06 22.67
N GLY A 197 10.63 -9.38 23.10
CA GLY A 197 10.40 -8.98 24.50
C GLY A 197 11.20 -7.75 24.95
N ASP A 198 11.96 -7.12 24.05
CA ASP A 198 12.78 -5.94 24.37
C ASP A 198 11.99 -4.64 24.21
N VAL A 199 11.18 -4.32 25.23
CA VAL A 199 10.33 -3.12 25.25
C VAL A 199 11.15 -1.83 25.16
N VAL A 200 12.39 -1.82 25.63
CA VAL A 200 13.28 -0.65 25.54
C VAL A 200 13.61 -0.34 24.08
N LYS A 201 13.92 -1.36 23.27
CA LYS A 201 14.12 -1.17 21.82
C LYS A 201 12.85 -0.76 21.11
N VAL A 202 11.69 -1.27 21.52
CA VAL A 202 10.38 -0.84 20.99
C VAL A 202 10.17 0.66 21.23
N ASP A 203 10.33 1.12 22.47
CA ASP A 203 10.15 2.53 22.82
C ASP A 203 11.13 3.42 22.08
N LYS A 204 12.41 3.05 22.05
CA LYS A 204 13.43 3.77 21.29
C LYS A 204 13.07 3.91 19.81
N TYR A 205 12.57 2.84 19.19
CA TYR A 205 12.19 2.86 17.77
C TYR A 205 10.96 3.73 17.51
N LEU A 206 9.94 3.66 18.39
CA LEU A 206 8.74 4.52 18.32
C LEU A 206 9.10 6.00 18.43
N ASP A 207 9.99 6.35 19.36
CA ASP A 207 10.38 7.73 19.64
C ASP A 207 11.27 8.31 18.53
N GLN A 208 12.27 7.55 18.07
CA GLN A 208 13.17 7.97 16.98
C GLN A 208 12.41 8.30 15.69
N ARG A 209 11.29 7.63 15.46
CA ARG A 209 10.47 7.80 14.25
C ARG A 209 9.23 8.66 14.48
N GLY A 210 9.00 9.16 15.68
CA GLY A 210 7.83 9.97 16.02
C GLY A 210 6.49 9.21 15.85
N LEU A 211 6.50 7.88 15.86
CA LEU A 211 5.34 7.06 15.50
C LEU A 211 4.17 7.22 16.46
N ARG A 212 4.44 7.57 17.73
CA ARG A 212 3.40 7.82 18.75
C ARG A 212 2.47 8.97 18.42
N ARG A 213 2.90 9.94 17.60
CA ARG A 213 2.09 11.08 17.18
C ARG A 213 1.69 11.00 15.71
N HIS A 214 2.10 9.94 15.01
CA HIS A 214 1.85 9.78 13.58
C HIS A 214 0.45 9.22 13.32
N ARG A 215 -0.49 10.07 12.90
CA ARG A 215 -1.90 9.69 12.72
C ARG A 215 -2.09 8.47 11.80
N LEU A 216 -1.45 8.48 10.63
CA LEU A 216 -1.58 7.37 9.65
C LEU A 216 -1.02 6.06 10.19
N PHE A 217 -0.05 6.12 11.11
CA PHE A 217 0.53 4.92 11.70
C PHE A 217 -0.49 4.22 12.60
N HIS A 218 -1.25 4.98 13.38
CA HIS A 218 -2.33 4.44 14.21
C HIS A 218 -3.46 3.86 13.35
N GLN A 219 -3.83 4.57 12.28
CA GLN A 219 -4.85 4.08 11.33
C GLN A 219 -4.40 2.80 10.64
N LEU A 220 -3.14 2.73 10.18
CA LEU A 220 -2.58 1.52 9.60
C LEU A 220 -2.60 0.37 10.60
N LEU A 221 -2.15 0.61 11.84
CA LEU A 221 -2.13 -0.42 12.87
C LEU A 221 -3.54 -0.98 13.15
N GLN A 222 -4.53 -0.10 13.24
CA GLN A 222 -5.93 -0.49 13.41
C GLN A 222 -6.46 -1.30 12.23
N ALA A 223 -6.20 -0.85 10.99
CA ALA A 223 -6.60 -1.58 9.79
C ALA A 223 -5.97 -2.98 9.74
N LEU A 224 -4.70 -3.11 10.14
CA LEU A 224 -4.02 -4.41 10.19
C LEU A 224 -4.62 -5.34 11.26
N ILE A 225 -5.03 -4.81 12.42
CA ILE A 225 -5.74 -5.58 13.45
C ILE A 225 -7.04 -6.14 12.88
N GLU A 226 -7.79 -5.32 12.14
CA GLU A 226 -9.08 -5.70 11.54
C GLU A 226 -8.92 -6.72 10.42
N LEU A 227 -7.88 -6.58 9.59
CA LEU A 227 -7.53 -7.54 8.51
C LEU A 227 -6.91 -8.85 9.04
N ALA A 228 -6.42 -8.87 10.27
CA ALA A 228 -5.87 -10.08 10.88
C ALA A 228 -7.01 -11.02 11.36
N PRO A 229 -6.94 -12.33 11.05
CA PRO A 229 -7.97 -13.29 11.47
C PRO A 229 -8.24 -13.23 12.98
N PRO A 230 -9.50 -13.32 13.42
CA PRO A 230 -9.85 -13.34 14.84
C PRO A 230 -9.12 -14.46 15.59
N GLY A 231 -8.54 -14.14 16.74
CA GLY A 231 -7.77 -15.10 17.56
C GLY A 231 -6.39 -15.46 17.02
N SER A 232 -5.92 -14.84 15.94
CA SER A 232 -4.55 -15.05 15.44
C SER A 232 -3.49 -14.41 16.34
N ASP A 233 -2.30 -14.99 16.35
CA ASP A 233 -1.12 -14.44 17.01
C ASP A 233 -0.76 -13.04 16.45
N GLU A 234 -0.93 -12.85 15.14
CA GLU A 234 -0.70 -11.56 14.47
C GLU A 234 -1.60 -10.48 15.06
N ARG A 235 -2.90 -10.75 15.18
CA ARG A 235 -3.88 -9.82 15.74
C ARG A 235 -3.54 -9.47 17.19
N SER A 236 -3.29 -10.48 18.02
CA SER A 236 -2.94 -10.31 19.44
C SER A 236 -1.68 -9.46 19.63
N LEU A 237 -0.69 -9.66 18.75
CA LEU A 237 0.55 -8.90 18.74
C LEU A 237 0.32 -7.42 18.36
N LEU A 238 -0.43 -7.17 17.29
CA LEU A 238 -0.77 -5.82 16.84
C LEU A 238 -1.61 -5.06 17.89
N GLU A 239 -2.58 -5.73 18.52
CA GLU A 239 -3.39 -5.18 19.62
C GLU A 239 -2.51 -4.81 20.82
N SER A 240 -1.55 -5.67 21.18
CA SER A 240 -0.59 -5.39 22.27
C SER A 240 0.28 -4.16 21.97
N ILE A 241 0.79 -4.05 20.75
CA ILE A 241 1.58 -2.89 20.30
C ILE A 241 0.71 -1.62 20.33
N SER A 242 -0.53 -1.70 19.83
CA SER A 242 -1.49 -0.58 19.82
C SER A 242 -1.76 -0.06 21.23
N ASN A 243 -2.08 -0.97 22.16
CA ASN A 243 -2.33 -0.64 23.56
C ASN A 243 -1.11 -0.01 24.23
N HIS A 244 0.10 -0.49 23.93
CA HIS A 244 1.35 0.08 24.46
C HIS A 244 1.59 1.51 23.98
N ILE A 245 1.32 1.79 22.70
CA ILE A 245 1.47 3.14 22.14
C ILE A 245 0.48 4.09 22.81
N VAL A 246 -0.80 3.70 22.94
CA VAL A 246 -1.84 4.51 23.59
C VAL A 246 -1.50 4.79 25.05
N ALA A 247 -1.09 3.77 25.81
CA ALA A 247 -0.76 3.92 27.24
C ALA A 247 0.38 4.92 27.48
N ARG A 248 1.34 5.02 26.54
CA ARG A 248 2.50 5.92 26.66
C ARG A 248 2.38 7.22 25.86
N GLY A 249 1.40 7.34 24.96
CA GLY A 249 1.11 8.56 24.21
C GLY A 249 0.49 9.68 25.05
N VAL A 250 0.01 9.37 26.26
CA VAL A 250 -0.71 10.29 27.17
C VAL A 250 0.22 10.97 28.19
N ALA A 251 1.54 10.71 28.20
CA ALA A 251 2.43 11.41 29.13
C ALA A 251 2.44 12.93 28.81
N PRO A 252 1.91 13.80 29.71
CA PRO A 252 1.92 15.23 29.47
C PRO A 252 3.37 15.72 29.45
N ALA A 253 3.66 16.65 28.54
CA ALA A 253 4.90 17.40 28.60
C ALA A 253 5.00 18.01 30.01
N LYS A 254 6.03 17.62 30.77
CA LYS A 254 6.37 18.33 32.00
C LYS A 254 6.71 19.76 31.59
N GLU A 255 5.78 20.69 31.79
CA GLU A 255 6.10 22.11 31.87
C GLU A 255 7.24 22.24 32.88
N GLN A 256 8.40 22.65 32.38
CA GLN A 256 9.48 23.09 33.22
C GLN A 256 8.98 24.37 33.89
N GLU A 257 8.58 24.26 35.16
CA GLU A 257 8.41 25.40 36.05
C GLU A 257 9.75 26.16 36.08
N LEU A 258 9.85 27.22 35.27
CA LEU A 258 10.86 28.24 35.43
C LEU A 258 10.56 28.96 36.74
N PHE A 259 11.25 28.54 37.80
CA PHE A 259 11.42 29.36 39.00
C PHE A 259 12.05 30.68 38.58
N VAL A 260 11.29 31.76 38.74
CA VAL A 260 11.81 33.13 38.71
C VAL A 260 12.20 33.45 40.15
N GLU A 261 13.49 33.56 40.42
CA GLU A 261 14.03 34.31 41.57
C GLU A 261 14.09 35.81 41.24
#